data_AF-A0A1H3ADE6-F1
#
_entry.id   AF-A0A1H3ADE6-F1
#
_cell.length_a   1.000
_cell.length_b   1.000
_cell.length_c   1.000
_cell.angle_alpha   90.00
_cell.angle_beta   90.00
_cell.angle_gamma   90.00
#
_symmetry.space_group_name_H-M   'P 1'
#
loop_
_entity.id
_entity.type
_entity.pdbx_description
1 polymer ?
#
loop_
_entity_poly.entity_id
_entity_poly.type
_entity_poly.pdbx_seq_one_letter_code
_entity_poly.pdbx_strand_id
1 'polypeptide(L)'
;MASAMFGGGLVSQAVYVRDGESIEITLAADGPMVTAMSAMFSNAMALSAMGKVSRIGQHKAVTDEDGEMRALIARRVLVSVSGDAGPETKAAYFEAIDLDALAEF
;
A
#
# COMPACT_ATOMS: atom_id res chain seq x y z
N MET A 1 -3.78 -18.27 4.11
CA MET A 1 -5.20 -18.36 3.70
C MET A 1 -5.83 -16.97 3.50
N ALA A 2 -5.09 -15.96 3.02
CA ALA A 2 -5.62 -14.61 2.80
C ALA A 2 -6.15 -14.38 1.37
N SER A 3 -5.62 -15.09 0.36
CA SER A 3 -5.99 -14.91 -1.05
C SER A 3 -7.44 -15.29 -1.39
N ALA A 4 -8.09 -16.15 -0.60
CA ALA A 4 -9.46 -16.59 -0.85
C ALA A 4 -10.54 -15.64 -0.33
N MET A 5 -10.26 -14.78 0.67
CA MET A 5 -11.27 -13.86 1.22
C MET A 5 -11.38 -12.53 0.45
N PHE A 6 -10.36 -12.13 -0.30
CA PHE A 6 -10.32 -10.85 -1.02
C PHE A 6 -10.84 -10.89 -2.47
N GLY A 7 -11.56 -11.95 -2.86
CA GLY A 7 -12.28 -11.99 -4.14
C GLY A 7 -11.44 -12.36 -5.36
N GLY A 8 -10.31 -13.04 -5.17
CA GLY A 8 -9.40 -13.41 -6.25
C GLY A 8 -8.34 -12.34 -6.54
N GLY A 9 -7.24 -12.77 -7.17
CA GLY A 9 -6.04 -11.97 -7.37
C GLY A 9 -4.83 -12.54 -6.65
N LEU A 10 -3.67 -11.90 -6.83
CA LEU A 10 -2.42 -12.23 -6.18
C LEU A 10 -2.30 -11.39 -4.90
N VAL A 11 -2.09 -12.03 -3.76
CA VAL A 11 -1.84 -11.33 -2.49
C VAL A 11 -0.60 -11.91 -1.84
N SER A 12 0.35 -11.05 -1.51
CA SER A 12 1.54 -11.37 -0.72
C SER A 12 1.57 -10.50 0.52
N GLN A 13 1.99 -11.07 1.65
CA GLN A 13 2.05 -10.40 2.93
C GLN A 13 3.33 -10.78 3.66
N ALA A 14 3.96 -9.80 4.31
CA ALA A 14 5.09 -10.00 5.19
C ALA A 14 4.89 -9.18 6.47
N VAL A 15 5.17 -9.81 7.63
CA VAL A 15 5.11 -9.16 8.94
C VAL A 15 6.51 -9.15 9.54
N TYR A 16 6.97 -7.96 9.93
CA TYR A 16 8.24 -7.71 10.58
C TYR A 16 7.98 -7.23 12.01
N VAL A 17 8.72 -7.75 12.98
CA VAL A 17 8.60 -7.38 14.39
C VAL A 17 9.97 -7.04 14.94
N ARG A 18 10.09 -5.89 15.61
CA ARG A 18 11.30 -5.47 16.33
C ARG A 18 10.91 -4.68 17.57
N ASP A 19 11.53 -5.01 18.71
CA ASP A 19 11.36 -4.29 19.98
C ASP A 19 9.90 -4.08 20.43
N GLY A 20 9.02 -5.02 20.05
CA GLY A 20 7.59 -4.98 20.37
C GLY A 20 6.73 -4.20 19.37
N GLU A 21 7.32 -3.55 18.38
CA GLU A 21 6.62 -2.90 17.27
C GLU A 21 6.48 -3.84 16.08
N SER A 22 5.39 -3.68 15.33
CA SER A 22 5.09 -4.45 14.14
C SER A 22 5.00 -3.57 12.88
N ILE A 23 5.47 -4.11 11.76
CA ILE A 23 5.25 -3.58 10.42
C ILE A 23 4.65 -4.72 9.59
N GLU A 24 3.52 -4.46 8.96
CA GLU A 24 2.92 -5.35 7.99
C GLU A 24 2.99 -4.72 6.60
N ILE A 25 3.55 -5.46 5.65
CA ILE A 25 3.60 -5.08 4.24
C ILE A 25 2.66 -6.02 3.48
N THR A 26 1.68 -5.43 2.80
CA THR A 26 0.74 -6.17 1.95
C THR A 26 0.83 -5.68 0.51
N LEU A 27 1.01 -6.63 -0.41
CA LEU A 27 0.97 -6.43 -1.85
C LEU A 27 -0.25 -7.17 -2.39
N ALA A 28 -1.19 -6.45 -2.98
CA ALA A 28 -2.34 -7.04 -3.67
C ALA A 28 -2.30 -6.66 -5.14
N ALA A 29 -2.34 -7.63 -6.04
CA ALA A 29 -2.27 -7.42 -7.48
C ALA A 29 -3.39 -8.15 -8.22
N ASP A 30 -3.84 -7.57 -9.33
CA ASP A 30 -4.76 -8.20 -10.29
C ASP A 30 -6.04 -8.79 -9.69
N GLY A 31 -6.58 -8.12 -8.67
CA GLY A 31 -7.82 -8.50 -7.99
C GLY A 31 -8.97 -7.50 -8.20
N PRO A 32 -10.23 -7.92 -8.03
CA PRO A 32 -11.39 -7.01 -8.06
C PRO A 32 -11.26 -5.87 -7.03
N MET A 33 -10.68 -6.15 -5.86
CA MET A 33 -10.42 -5.14 -4.83
C MET A 33 -9.41 -4.09 -5.30
N VAL A 34 -8.35 -4.50 -6.01
CA VAL A 34 -7.37 -3.55 -6.56
C VAL A 34 -8.02 -2.70 -7.66
N THR A 35 -8.85 -3.31 -8.51
CA THR A 35 -9.62 -2.57 -9.53
C THR A 35 -10.53 -1.50 -8.91
N ALA A 36 -11.22 -1.84 -7.82
CA ALA A 36 -12.06 -0.90 -7.08
C ALA A 36 -11.22 0.25 -6.47
N MET A 37 -10.07 -0.07 -5.88
CA MET A 37 -9.12 0.93 -5.38
C MET A 37 -8.55 1.80 -6.50
N SER A 38 -8.30 1.25 -7.70
CA SER A 38 -7.88 2.01 -8.88
C SER A 38 -8.88 3.08 -9.28
N ALA A 39 -10.18 2.76 -9.25
CA ALA A 39 -11.22 3.75 -9.49
C ALA A 39 -11.20 4.86 -8.43
N MET A 40 -11.04 4.51 -7.15
CA MET A 40 -10.96 5.48 -6.06
C MET A 40 -9.73 6.38 -6.18
N PHE A 41 -8.55 5.81 -6.43
CA PHE A 41 -7.29 6.56 -6.60
C PHE A 41 -7.30 7.49 -7.82
N SER A 42 -8.12 7.19 -8.83
CA SER A 42 -8.29 8.07 -10.00
C SER A 42 -9.09 9.34 -9.66
N ASN A 43 -9.86 9.34 -8.58
CA ASN A 43 -10.61 10.50 -8.11
C ASN A 43 -9.79 11.26 -7.06
N ALA A 44 -9.31 12.45 -7.42
CA ALA A 44 -8.48 13.28 -6.55
C ALA A 44 -9.16 13.68 -5.22
N MET A 45 -10.48 13.89 -5.22
CA MET A 45 -11.23 14.23 -4.01
C MET A 45 -11.30 13.02 -3.06
N ALA A 46 -11.57 11.82 -3.60
CA ALA A 46 -11.59 10.60 -2.81
C ALA A 46 -10.19 10.26 -2.26
N LEU A 47 -9.16 10.37 -3.09
CA LEU A 47 -7.77 10.13 -2.70
C LEU A 47 -7.33 11.07 -1.55
N SER A 48 -7.71 12.34 -1.63
CA SER A 48 -7.38 13.33 -0.58
C SER A 48 -8.20 13.11 0.69
N ALA A 49 -9.39 12.52 0.59
CA ALA A 49 -10.21 12.15 1.74
C ALA A 49 -9.67 10.91 2.48
N MET A 50 -8.88 10.06 1.80
CA MET A 50 -8.22 8.91 2.43
C MET A 50 -7.02 9.32 3.30
N GLY A 51 -6.46 10.50 3.09
CA GLY A 51 -5.31 10.98 3.85
C GLY A 51 -4.43 11.96 3.08
N LYS A 52 -3.25 12.20 3.63
CA LYS A 52 -2.25 13.09 3.03
C LYS A 52 -1.62 12.42 1.82
N VAL A 53 -1.81 13.03 0.65
CA VAL A 53 -1.18 12.59 -0.59
C VAL A 53 0.26 13.09 -0.64
N SER A 54 1.21 12.17 -0.82
CA SER A 54 2.62 12.45 -1.03
C SER A 54 3.12 11.78 -2.31
N ARG A 55 4.32 12.17 -2.78
CA ARG A 55 4.98 11.54 -3.91
C ARG A 55 6.23 10.84 -3.40
N ILE A 56 6.38 9.56 -3.73
CA ILE A 56 7.55 8.74 -3.43
C ILE A 56 8.10 8.24 -4.76
N GLY A 57 9.27 8.76 -5.14
CA GLY A 57 9.79 8.61 -6.49
C GLY A 57 8.82 9.16 -7.55
N GLN A 58 8.34 8.28 -8.43
CA GLN A 58 7.37 8.62 -9.48
C GLN A 58 5.91 8.31 -9.10
N HIS A 59 5.70 7.67 -7.95
CA HIS A 59 4.41 7.14 -7.54
C HIS A 59 3.73 8.04 -6.52
N LYS A 60 2.40 8.06 -6.54
CA LYS A 60 1.61 8.74 -5.51
C LYS A 60 1.32 7.76 -4.39
N ALA A 61 1.64 8.17 -3.17
CA ALA A 61 1.28 7.46 -1.95
C ALA A 61 0.27 8.31 -1.16
N VAL A 62 -0.55 7.64 -0.37
CA VAL A 62 -1.44 8.26 0.61
C VAL A 62 -1.06 7.75 1.97
N THR A 63 -0.90 8.67 2.91
CA THR A 63 -0.70 8.38 4.32
C THR A 63 -1.96 8.78 5.07
N ASP A 64 -2.60 7.84 5.76
CA ASP A 64 -3.77 8.15 6.60
C ASP A 64 -3.36 8.74 7.96
N GLU A 65 -4.34 8.97 8.83
CA GLU A 65 -4.12 9.56 10.16
C GLU A 65 -3.32 8.64 11.10
N ASP A 66 -3.37 7.33 10.88
CA ASP A 66 -2.64 6.32 11.64
C ASP A 66 -1.21 6.09 11.10
N GLY A 67 -0.82 6.85 10.07
CA GLY A 67 0.47 6.75 9.42
C GLY A 67 0.59 5.53 8.50
N GLU A 68 -0.51 4.84 8.18
CA GLU A 68 -0.47 3.76 7.21
C GLU A 68 -0.34 4.32 5.80
N MET A 69 0.55 3.71 5.03
CA MET A 69 0.92 4.20 3.71
C MET A 69 0.42 3.25 2.64
N ARG A 70 -0.26 3.81 1.63
CA ARG A 70 -0.80 3.05 0.52
C ARG A 70 -0.45 3.70 -0.80
N ALA A 71 0.03 2.93 -1.78
CA ALA A 71 0.16 3.37 -3.16
C ALA A 71 -0.41 2.35 -4.13
N LEU A 72 -0.90 2.88 -5.23
CA LEU A 72 -1.37 2.09 -6.35
C LEU A 72 -0.38 2.22 -7.50
N ILE A 73 0.33 1.13 -7.80
CA ILE A 73 1.35 1.04 -8.81
C ILE A 73 0.77 0.41 -10.08
N ALA A 74 1.07 1.01 -11.23
CA ALA A 74 0.58 0.58 -12.55
C ALA A 74 -0.95 0.35 -12.65
N ARG A 75 -1.76 0.95 -11.76
CA ARG A 75 -3.22 0.72 -11.61
C ARG A 75 -3.61 -0.75 -11.34
N ARG A 76 -2.66 -1.57 -10.90
CA ARG A 76 -2.81 -3.03 -10.81
C ARG A 76 -2.24 -3.63 -9.53
N VAL A 77 -1.30 -2.95 -8.88
CA VAL A 77 -0.66 -3.42 -7.64
C VAL A 77 -0.91 -2.39 -6.54
N LEU A 78 -1.65 -2.79 -5.52
CA LEU A 78 -1.83 -2.03 -4.30
C LEU A 78 -0.74 -2.45 -3.30
N VAL A 79 0.08 -1.48 -2.91
CA VAL A 79 1.11 -1.62 -1.89
C VAL A 79 0.60 -0.93 -0.63
N SER A 80 0.62 -1.63 0.49
CA SER A 80 0.20 -1.11 1.79
C SER A 80 1.25 -1.43 2.86
N VAL A 81 1.56 -0.44 3.70
CA VAL A 81 2.39 -0.61 4.90
C VAL A 81 1.59 -0.12 6.11
N SER A 82 1.33 -1.02 7.04
CA SER A 82 0.56 -0.82 8.27
C SER A 82 1.30 -1.39 9.48
N GLY A 83 0.69 -1.31 10.66
CA GLY A 83 1.22 -1.89 11.90
C GLY A 83 1.35 -0.86 13.04
N ASP A 84 1.97 -1.28 14.13
CA ASP A 84 2.05 -0.49 15.37
C ASP A 84 3.27 0.43 15.43
N ALA A 85 4.24 0.23 14.53
CA ALA A 85 5.44 1.06 14.48
C ALA A 85 5.11 2.52 14.15
N GLY A 86 5.98 3.43 14.60
CA GLY A 86 5.87 4.85 14.31
C GLY A 86 5.83 5.19 12.81
N PRO A 87 5.24 6.34 12.43
CA PRO A 87 5.06 6.75 11.03
C PRO A 87 6.38 6.88 10.26
N GLU A 88 7.47 7.28 10.93
CA GLU A 88 8.80 7.36 10.30
C GLU A 88 9.34 5.97 9.91
N THR A 89 9.15 4.97 10.79
CA THR A 89 9.53 3.59 10.50
C THR A 89 8.70 3.03 9.35
N LYS A 90 7.37 3.23 9.37
CA LYS A 90 6.48 2.84 8.26
C LYS A 90 6.92 3.48 6.94
N ALA A 91 7.24 4.77 6.94
CA ALA A 91 7.74 5.47 5.76
C ALA A 91 9.06 4.89 5.25
N ALA A 92 10.01 4.60 6.14
CA ALA A 92 11.29 3.99 5.75
C ALA A 92 11.10 2.61 5.11
N TYR A 93 10.20 1.77 5.64
CA TYR A 93 9.88 0.49 5.01
C TYR A 93 9.19 0.67 3.67
N PHE A 94 8.26 1.63 3.55
CA PHE A 94 7.58 1.92 2.30
C PHE A 94 8.54 2.39 1.21
N GLU A 95 9.47 3.30 1.54
CA GLU A 95 10.49 3.81 0.62
C GLU A 95 11.52 2.76 0.20
N ALA A 96 11.74 1.72 1.03
CA ALA A 96 12.60 0.60 0.70
C ALA A 96 11.97 -0.40 -0.29
N ILE A 97 10.66 -0.32 -0.55
CA ILE A 97 9.99 -1.16 -1.55
C ILE A 97 10.36 -0.63 -2.94
N ASP A 98 10.82 -1.52 -3.82
CA ASP A 98 11.08 -1.19 -5.22
C ASP A 98 9.77 -1.05 -6.00
N LEU A 99 9.17 0.15 -5.91
CA LEU A 99 7.91 0.47 -6.58
C LEU A 99 8.04 0.50 -8.11
N ASP A 100 9.25 0.75 -8.63
CA ASP A 100 9.49 0.79 -10.08
C ASP A 100 9.52 -0.64 -10.64
N ALA A 101 10.17 -1.58 -9.95
CA ALA A 101 10.11 -3.00 -10.32
C ALA A 101 8.67 -3.54 -10.28
N LEU A 102 7.85 -3.10 -9.30
CA LEU A 102 6.43 -3.46 -9.25
C LEU A 102 5.60 -2.84 -10.39
N ALA A 103 6.06 -1.75 -11.00
CA ALA A 103 5.39 -1.13 -12.15
C ALA A 103 5.67 -1.85 -13.47
N GLU A 104 6.77 -2.59 -13.55
CA GLU A 104 7.21 -3.34 -14.73
C GLU A 104 6.78 -4.82 -14.73
N PHE A 105 6.22 -5.30 -13.62
CA PHE A 105 5.69 -6.66 -13.43
C PHE A 105 4.38 -6.90 -14.20
#